data_AF-A0A4R2S7S4-F1
#
_entry.id   AF-A0A4R2S7S4-F1
#
_cell.length_a   1.000
_cell.length_b   1.000
_cell.length_c   1.000
_cell.angle_alpha   90.00
_cell.angle_beta   90.00
_cell.angle_gamma   90.00
#
_symmetry.space_group_name_H-M   'P 1'
#
loop_
_entity.id
_entity.type
_entity.pdbx_description
1 polymer ?
#
loop_
_entity_poly.entity_id
_entity_poly.type
_entity_poly.pdbx_seq_one_letter_code
_entity_poly.pdbx_strand_id
1 'polypeptide(L)'
;MPRKSRFDIAFEELWGEFKANTKRQFFSDIQGQLEEDEAIRDILRKSRAEPQYLAVSFDRKPNDEQFSYHYFDLALVILDAIFGGSGITKPVNQLRVLRWEATRSDLLKVLNYLAAQNRELRFRRVLIVPFPSPIIGRRLDRSTHMR
;
A
#
# COMPACT_ATOMS: atom_id res chain seq x y z
N MET A 1 -3.56 -34.89 -15.96
CA MET A 1 -3.04 -33.77 -15.14
C MET A 1 -1.66 -34.16 -14.63
N PRO A 2 -0.60 -33.36 -14.81
CA PRO A 2 0.73 -33.74 -14.32
C PRO A 2 0.73 -33.70 -12.80
N ARG A 3 1.24 -34.76 -12.15
CA ARG A 3 1.46 -34.82 -10.70
C ARG A 3 2.52 -33.79 -10.36
N LYS A 4 2.16 -32.74 -9.60
CA LYS A 4 3.15 -31.80 -9.01
C LYS A 4 4.20 -32.61 -8.25
N SER A 5 5.48 -32.37 -8.55
CA SER A 5 6.57 -33.02 -7.83
C SER A 5 6.54 -32.61 -6.36
N ARG A 6 6.96 -33.49 -5.44
CA ARG A 6 7.16 -33.13 -4.03
C ARG A 6 8.10 -31.93 -3.88
N PHE A 7 9.01 -31.75 -4.83
CA PHE A 7 9.89 -30.59 -4.90
C PHE A 7 9.15 -29.29 -5.27
N ASP A 8 8.18 -29.34 -6.18
CA ASP A 8 7.38 -28.16 -6.57
C ASP A 8 6.50 -27.67 -5.41
N ILE A 9 5.96 -28.62 -4.63
CA ILE A 9 5.14 -28.33 -3.45
C ILE A 9 6.02 -27.72 -2.35
N ALA A 10 7.17 -28.33 -2.06
CA ALA A 10 8.11 -27.80 -1.06
C ALA A 10 8.70 -26.44 -1.48
N PHE A 11 8.95 -26.22 -2.77
CA PHE A 11 9.41 -24.94 -3.29
C PHE A 11 8.30 -23.88 -3.26
N GLU A 12 7.05 -24.21 -3.62
CA GLU A 12 5.90 -23.30 -3.45
C GLU A 12 5.65 -22.96 -1.97
N GLU A 13 5.80 -23.91 -1.05
CA GLU A 13 5.70 -23.70 0.40
C GLU A 13 6.83 -22.83 0.93
N LEU A 14 8.09 -23.14 0.60
CA LEU A 14 9.26 -22.34 0.99
C LEU A 14 9.22 -20.94 0.38
N TRP A 15 8.80 -20.80 -0.88
CA TRP A 15 8.64 -19.51 -1.55
C TRP A 15 7.47 -18.71 -0.98
N GLY A 16 6.38 -19.39 -0.60
CA GLY A 16 5.24 -18.82 0.11
C GLY A 16 5.63 -18.32 1.50
N GLU A 17 6.37 -19.11 2.27
CA GLU A 17 6.90 -18.72 3.58
C GLU A 17 7.92 -17.59 3.48
N PHE A 18 8.82 -17.61 2.49
CA PHE A 18 9.82 -16.56 2.29
C PHE A 18 9.15 -15.23 1.92
N LYS A 19 8.12 -15.25 1.05
CA LYS A 19 7.27 -14.10 0.73
C LYS A 19 6.44 -13.65 1.93
N ALA A 20 5.86 -14.56 2.70
CA ALA A 20 5.06 -14.22 3.86
C ALA A 20 5.92 -13.55 4.96
N ASN A 21 7.14 -14.04 5.17
CA ASN A 21 8.10 -13.45 6.09
C ASN A 21 8.55 -12.06 5.61
N THR A 22 8.89 -11.88 4.33
CA THR A 22 9.22 -10.54 3.80
C THR A 22 8.05 -9.58 3.86
N LYS A 23 6.81 -10.04 3.60
CA LYS A 23 5.61 -9.19 3.69
C LYS A 23 5.25 -8.81 5.14
N ARG A 24 5.34 -9.74 6.10
CA ARG A 24 5.14 -9.46 7.53
C ARG A 24 6.22 -8.52 8.05
N GLN A 25 7.48 -8.78 7.67
CA GLN A 25 8.60 -7.91 7.99
C GLN A 25 8.36 -6.52 7.42
N PHE A 26 8.02 -6.39 6.14
CA PHE A 26 7.71 -5.11 5.51
C PHE A 26 6.53 -4.38 6.18
N PHE A 27 5.49 -5.11 6.59
CA PHE A 27 4.37 -4.52 7.34
C PHE A 27 4.85 -3.96 8.69
N SER A 28 5.67 -4.73 9.41
CA SER A 28 6.31 -4.28 10.66
C SER A 28 7.25 -3.10 10.43
N ASP A 29 8.01 -3.10 9.34
CA ASP A 29 8.99 -2.08 9.01
C ASP A 29 8.30 -0.76 8.63
N ILE A 30 7.26 -0.82 7.78
CA ILE A 30 6.45 0.37 7.49
C ILE A 30 5.75 0.86 8.75
N GLN A 31 5.17 -0.03 9.55
CA GLN A 31 4.49 0.41 10.77
C GLN A 31 5.48 1.07 11.76
N GLY A 32 6.68 0.50 11.94
CA GLY A 32 7.75 1.10 12.72
C GLY A 32 8.17 2.46 12.18
N GLN A 33 8.40 2.57 10.87
CA GLN A 33 8.72 3.85 10.21
C GLN A 33 7.63 4.92 10.40
N LEU A 34 6.36 4.53 10.31
CA LEU A 34 5.22 5.44 10.50
C LEU A 34 5.07 5.90 11.96
N GLU A 35 5.44 5.06 12.93
CA GLU A 35 5.30 5.35 14.36
C GLU A 35 6.48 6.15 14.94
N GLU A 36 7.69 5.97 14.38
CA GLU A 36 8.94 6.53 14.89
C GLU A 36 9.39 7.82 14.19
N ASP A 37 9.03 8.05 12.92
CA ASP A 37 9.57 9.18 12.15
C ASP A 37 8.77 10.49 12.35
N GLU A 38 9.40 11.46 13.03
CA GLU A 38 8.81 12.77 13.32
C GLU A 38 8.28 13.53 12.09
N ALA A 39 8.86 13.33 10.89
CA ALA A 39 8.51 14.09 9.70
C ALA A 39 7.09 13.78 9.18
N ILE A 40 6.61 12.55 9.40
CA ILE A 40 5.27 12.12 8.98
C ILE A 40 4.37 11.75 10.15
N ARG A 41 4.92 11.49 11.33
CA ARG A 41 4.15 11.16 12.54
C ARG A 41 3.14 12.24 12.89
N ASP A 42 3.49 13.52 12.75
CA ASP A 42 2.57 14.63 12.98
C ASP A 42 1.41 14.65 11.98
N ILE A 43 1.64 14.26 10.73
CA ILE A 43 0.60 14.14 9.71
C ILE A 43 -0.35 12.98 10.08
N LEU A 44 0.22 11.83 10.43
CA LEU A 44 -0.55 10.62 10.73
C LEU A 44 -1.35 10.76 12.04
N ARG A 45 -0.85 11.56 12.99
CA ARG A 45 -1.54 11.87 14.26
C ARG A 45 -2.53 13.04 14.17
N LYS A 46 -2.49 13.84 13.09
CA LYS A 46 -3.48 14.90 12.83
C LYS A 46 -4.81 14.28 12.40
N SER A 47 -5.48 13.61 13.33
CA SER A 47 -6.88 13.18 13.19
C SER A 47 -7.78 14.33 13.60
N ARG A 48 -8.09 15.23 12.64
CA ARG A 48 -9.06 16.31 12.85
C ARG A 48 -9.88 16.71 11.61
N ALA A 49 -9.60 16.19 10.42
CA ALA A 49 -10.44 16.48 9.25
C ALA A 49 -11.57 15.46 9.11
N GLU A 50 -12.68 15.85 8.48
CA GLU A 50 -13.75 14.92 8.14
C GLU A 50 -13.22 13.79 7.25
N PRO A 51 -13.64 12.53 7.50
CA PRO A 51 -13.25 11.41 6.66
C PRO A 51 -13.63 11.64 5.19
N GLN A 52 -12.63 11.60 4.32
CA GLN A 52 -12.81 11.66 2.87
C GLN A 52 -12.18 10.45 2.20
N TYR A 53 -12.66 10.15 1.00
CA TYR A 53 -12.04 9.17 0.13
C TYR A 53 -11.18 9.87 -0.91
N LEU A 54 -9.92 9.46 -1.00
CA LEU A 54 -9.00 9.93 -2.01
C LEU A 54 -8.68 8.79 -2.96
N ALA A 55 -8.58 9.10 -4.24
CA ALA A 55 -8.08 8.19 -5.25
C ALA A 55 -6.63 8.55 -5.60
N VAL A 56 -5.78 7.53 -5.59
CA VAL A 56 -4.35 7.58 -5.88
C VAL A 56 -4.08 6.78 -7.14
N SER A 57 -3.43 7.43 -8.11
CA SER A 57 -2.82 6.80 -9.27
C SER A 57 -1.38 7.23 -9.39
N PHE A 58 -0.53 6.43 -10.03
CA PHE A 58 0.89 6.73 -10.16
C PHE A 58 1.46 6.14 -11.45
N ASP A 59 2.56 6.73 -11.90
CA ASP A 59 3.39 6.19 -12.96
C ASP A 59 4.66 5.60 -12.37
N ARG A 60 4.97 4.34 -12.70
CA ARG A 60 6.31 3.79 -12.45
C ARG A 60 7.31 4.35 -13.46
N LYS A 61 8.60 4.37 -13.11
CA LYS A 61 9.65 4.69 -14.07
C LYS A 61 9.69 3.57 -15.15
N PRO A 62 9.85 3.91 -16.45
CA PRO A 62 10.02 2.89 -17.48
C PRO A 62 11.20 1.98 -17.15
N ASN A 63 11.03 0.67 -17.33
CA ASN A 63 12.04 -0.36 -17.04
C ASN A 63 12.51 -0.40 -15.57
N ASP A 64 11.66 0.07 -14.63
CA ASP A 64 11.93 -0.14 -13.22
C ASP A 64 11.57 -1.58 -12.81
N GLU A 65 12.61 -2.37 -12.56
CA GLU A 65 12.51 -3.76 -12.09
C GLU A 65 12.33 -3.87 -10.58
N GLN A 66 12.59 -2.78 -9.83
CA GLN A 66 12.50 -2.78 -8.37
C GLN A 66 11.10 -2.40 -7.90
N PHE A 67 10.37 -1.60 -8.67
CA PHE A 67 9.03 -1.18 -8.27
C PHE A 67 8.07 -2.36 -8.10
N SER A 68 7.41 -2.43 -6.93
CA SER A 68 6.46 -3.47 -6.58
C SER A 68 5.07 -2.88 -6.41
N TYR A 69 4.17 -3.20 -7.36
CA TYR A 69 2.74 -2.87 -7.24
C TYR A 69 2.11 -3.41 -5.96
N HIS A 70 2.60 -4.58 -5.50
CA HIS A 70 2.10 -5.20 -4.29
C HIS A 70 2.47 -4.41 -3.04
N TYR A 71 3.71 -3.93 -2.95
CA TYR A 71 4.18 -3.16 -1.81
C TYR A 71 3.50 -1.79 -1.77
N PHE A 72 3.29 -1.17 -2.94
CA PHE A 72 2.54 0.06 -3.02
C PHE A 72 1.08 -0.10 -2.56
N ASP A 73 0.38 -1.13 -3.05
CA ASP A 73 -0.99 -1.43 -2.62
C ASP A 73 -1.02 -1.69 -1.09
N LEU A 74 -0.03 -2.41 -0.54
CA LEU A 74 0.08 -2.68 0.89
C LEU A 74 0.34 -1.43 1.73
N ALA A 75 1.21 -0.52 1.28
CA ALA A 75 1.44 0.77 1.94
C ALA A 75 0.14 1.57 2.04
N LEU A 76 -0.66 1.61 0.97
CA LEU A 76 -1.96 2.29 1.00
C LEU A 76 -2.97 1.60 1.93
N VAL A 77 -2.97 0.27 2.00
CA VAL A 77 -3.80 -0.49 2.96
C VAL A 77 -3.44 -0.15 4.41
N ILE A 78 -2.16 0.04 4.71
CA ILE A 78 -1.70 0.44 6.05
C ILE A 78 -2.19 1.86 6.37
N LEU A 79 -2.00 2.80 5.44
CA LEU A 79 -2.46 4.17 5.59
C LEU A 79 -3.98 4.25 5.77
N ASP A 80 -4.75 3.51 4.98
CA ASP A 80 -6.21 3.39 5.13
C ASP A 80 -6.61 2.92 6.54
N ALA A 81 -5.93 1.89 7.05
CA ALA A 81 -6.21 1.32 8.36
C ALA A 81 -5.88 2.26 9.53
N ILE A 82 -4.86 3.12 9.40
CA ILE A 82 -4.52 4.15 10.41
C ILE A 82 -5.71 5.10 10.63
N PHE A 83 -6.45 5.40 9.58
CA PHE A 83 -7.65 6.24 9.64
C PHE A 83 -8.94 5.43 9.80
N GLY A 84 -8.86 4.20 10.32
CA GLY A 84 -10.03 3.36 10.62
C GLY A 84 -10.71 2.77 9.39
N GLY A 85 -10.04 2.77 8.23
CA GLY A 85 -10.48 2.04 7.05
C GLY A 85 -10.25 0.53 7.16
N SER A 86 -10.79 -0.23 6.20
CA SER A 86 -10.76 -1.71 6.18
C SER A 86 -9.90 -2.28 5.04
N GLY A 87 -9.24 -1.42 4.28
CA GLY A 87 -8.54 -1.75 3.04
C GLY A 87 -8.90 -0.77 1.92
N ILE A 88 -8.06 -0.76 0.90
CA ILE A 88 -8.27 0.08 -0.28
C ILE A 88 -9.28 -0.55 -1.24
N THR A 89 -9.83 0.26 -2.13
CA THR A 89 -10.66 -0.23 -3.23
C THR A 89 -10.04 0.12 -4.58
N LYS A 90 -10.14 -0.78 -5.56
CA LYS A 90 -9.66 -0.60 -6.93
C LYS A 90 -10.84 -0.55 -7.90
N PRO A 91 -11.32 0.65 -8.28
CA PRO A 91 -12.33 0.82 -9.32
C PRO A 91 -11.82 0.33 -10.68
N VAL A 92 -10.54 0.59 -10.96
CA VAL A 92 -9.81 0.15 -12.16
C VAL A 92 -8.36 -0.19 -11.78
N ASN A 93 -7.63 -0.88 -12.64
CA ASN A 93 -6.29 -1.40 -12.35
C ASN A 93 -5.28 -0.34 -11.86
N GLN A 94 -5.34 0.87 -12.41
CA GLN A 94 -4.39 1.95 -12.12
C GLN A 94 -4.79 2.87 -10.96
N LEU A 95 -6.00 2.72 -10.40
CA LEU A 95 -6.55 3.61 -9.40
C LEU A 95 -6.78 2.87 -8.08
N ARG A 96 -6.32 3.45 -6.96
CA ARG A 96 -6.57 2.95 -5.60
C ARG A 96 -7.31 4.01 -4.81
N VAL A 97 -8.38 3.63 -4.14
CA VAL A 97 -9.17 4.51 -3.29
C VAL A 97 -8.92 4.11 -1.85
N LEU A 98 -8.57 5.08 -1.00
CA LEU A 98 -8.37 4.91 0.44
C LEU A 98 -9.12 5.99 1.22
N ARG A 99 -9.46 5.67 2.47
CA ARG A 99 -9.87 6.64 3.48
C ARG A 99 -8.68 7.48 3.93
N TRP A 100 -8.89 8.78 4.06
CA TRP A 100 -7.86 9.71 4.50
C TRP A 100 -8.49 10.87 5.28
N GLU A 101 -7.94 11.21 6.44
CA GLU A 101 -8.46 12.28 7.31
C GLU A 101 -7.52 13.49 7.42
N ALA A 102 -6.59 13.64 6.46
CA ALA A 102 -5.74 14.81 6.33
C ALA A 102 -5.84 15.41 4.92
N THR A 103 -4.99 16.39 4.57
CA THR A 103 -5.07 17.03 3.26
C THR A 103 -4.46 16.13 2.16
N ARG A 104 -4.78 16.41 0.90
CA ARG A 104 -4.14 15.76 -0.27
C ARG A 104 -2.62 16.02 -0.30
N SER A 105 -2.19 17.21 0.14
CA SER A 105 -0.78 17.57 0.25
C SER A 105 -0.07 16.71 1.30
N ASP A 106 -0.75 16.40 2.40
CA ASP A 106 -0.22 15.53 3.44
C ASP A 106 -0.07 14.08 2.96
N LEU A 107 -1.07 13.56 2.24
CA LEU A 107 -0.94 12.23 1.61
C LEU A 107 0.24 12.19 0.64
N LEU A 108 0.41 13.24 -0.19
CA LEU A 108 1.55 13.34 -1.10
C LEU A 108 2.89 13.33 -0.36
N LYS A 109 3.00 14.07 0.75
CA LYS A 109 4.22 14.08 1.58
C LYS A 109 4.54 12.70 2.13
N VAL A 110 3.54 12.00 2.68
CA VAL A 110 3.71 10.64 3.21
C VAL A 110 4.14 9.68 2.10
N LEU A 111 3.49 9.69 0.93
CA LEU A 111 3.85 8.80 -0.18
C LEU A 111 5.25 9.07 -0.73
N ASN A 112 5.64 10.35 -0.85
CA ASN A 112 6.99 10.72 -1.29
C ASN A 112 8.06 10.31 -0.26
N TYR A 113 7.76 10.46 1.03
CA TYR A 113 8.63 9.99 2.10
C TYR A 113 8.85 8.47 1.99
N LEU A 114 7.76 7.68 1.90
CA LEU A 114 7.85 6.23 1.79
C LEU A 114 8.62 5.79 0.53
N ALA A 115 8.43 6.48 -0.60
CA ALA A 115 9.18 6.24 -1.83
C ALA A 115 10.68 6.59 -1.72
N ALA A 116 11.04 7.57 -0.88
CA ALA A 116 12.44 7.90 -0.64
C ALA A 116 13.15 6.78 0.16
N GLN A 117 12.46 6.21 1.15
CA GLN A 117 12.98 5.17 2.05
C GLN A 117 12.99 3.78 1.41
N ASN A 118 11.99 3.45 0.59
CA ASN A 118 11.86 2.13 -0.03
C ASN A 118 11.88 2.19 -1.56
N ARG A 119 12.86 1.50 -2.16
CA ARG A 119 13.02 1.41 -3.62
C ARG A 119 11.84 0.74 -4.32
N GLU A 120 11.16 -0.20 -3.67
CA GLU A 120 9.98 -0.89 -4.19
C GLU A 120 8.75 0.02 -4.31
N LEU A 121 8.78 1.19 -3.66
CA LEU A 121 7.73 2.20 -3.68
C LEU A 121 8.03 3.39 -4.60
N ARG A 122 9.18 3.39 -5.31
CA ARG A 122 9.61 4.53 -6.13
C ARG A 122 8.75 4.72 -7.38
N PHE A 123 7.82 5.66 -7.30
CA PHE A 123 7.05 6.16 -8.44
C PHE A 123 7.70 7.41 -9.05
N ARG A 124 7.41 7.67 -10.34
CA ARG A 124 7.85 8.87 -11.06
C ARG A 124 6.89 10.04 -10.84
N ARG A 125 5.59 9.77 -10.92
CA ARG A 125 4.51 10.76 -10.74
C ARG A 125 3.41 10.11 -9.93
N VAL A 126 2.73 10.90 -9.12
CA VAL A 126 1.54 10.49 -8.37
C VAL A 126 0.45 11.53 -8.57
N LEU A 127 -0.77 11.04 -8.76
CA LEU A 127 -1.99 11.82 -8.88
C LEU A 127 -2.89 11.47 -7.70
N ILE A 128 -3.34 12.49 -6.97
CA ILE A 128 -4.24 12.35 -5.82
C ILE A 128 -5.46 13.24 -6.07
N VAL A 129 -6.63 12.63 -6.17
CA VAL A 129 -7.89 13.33 -6.43
C VAL A 129 -8.96 12.91 -5.42
N PRO A 130 -9.93 13.77 -5.10
CA PRO A 130 -11.11 13.35 -4.34
C PRO A 130 -11.84 12.21 -5.07
N PHE A 131 -12.41 11.26 -4.31
CA PHE A 131 -13.22 10.18 -4.84
C PHE A 131 -14.65 10.26 -4.27
N PRO A 132 -15.70 10.18 -5.11
CA PRO A 132 -17.08 10.30 -4.66
C PRO A 132 -17.52 9.08 -3.83
N SER A 133 -18.50 9.29 -2.97
CA SER A 133 -19.25 8.21 -2.30
C SER A 133 -20.53 7.91 -3.10
N PRO A 134 -20.95 6.64 -3.29
CA PRO A 134 -20.37 5.43 -2.70
C PRO A 134 -19.08 4.97 -3.40
N ILE A 135 -18.20 4.31 -2.65
CA ILE A 135 -16.99 3.70 -3.20
C ILE A 135 -17.38 2.48 -4.06
N ILE A 136 -16.81 2.38 -5.26
CA ILE A 136 -17.01 1.27 -6.19
C ILE A 136 -15.68 0.59 -6.52
N GLY A 137 -15.72 -0.72 -6.78
CA GLY A 137 -14.56 -1.49 -7.23
C GLY A 137 -14.24 -2.70 -6.37
N ARG A 138 -13.12 -3.36 -6.67
CA ARG A 138 -12.65 -4.54 -5.92
C ARG A 138 -11.86 -4.10 -4.70
N ARG A 139 -12.23 -4.59 -3.52
CA ARG A 139 -11.49 -4.34 -2.28
C ARG A 139 -10.18 -5.12 -2.25
N LEU A 140 -9.11 -4.48 -1.79
CA LEU A 140 -7.87 -5.09 -1.33
C LEU A 140 -7.69 -4.72 0.14
N ASP A 141 -7.49 -5.72 0.97
CA ASP A 141 -7.26 -5.57 2.40
C ASP A 141 -6.02 -6.34 2.83
N ARG A 142 -5.67 -6.29 4.11
CA ARG A 142 -4.50 -7.02 4.65
C ARG A 142 -4.57 -8.52 4.32
N SER A 143 -5.75 -9.13 4.33
CA SER A 143 -5.92 -10.56 4.03
C SER A 143 -5.59 -10.89 2.56
N THR A 144 -5.85 -9.95 1.66
CA THR A 144 -5.52 -10.07 0.23
C THR A 144 -4.00 -10.07 0.01
N HIS A 145 -3.26 -9.39 0.89
CA HIS A 145 -1.81 -9.30 0.81
C HIS A 145 -1.09 -10.37 1.65
N MET A 146 -1.73 -10.93 2.68
CA MET A 146 -1.17 -11.97 3.54
C MET A 146 -1.32 -13.41 3.01
N ARG A 147 -2.11 -13.62 1.95
CA ARG A 147 -2.10 -14.86 1.15
C ARG A 147 -0.89 -14.90 0.20
#